data_AF-A0AAN1WE90-F1
#
_entry.id   AF-A0AAN1WE90-F1
#
_cell.length_a   1.000
_cell.length_b   1.000
_cell.length_c   1.000
_cell.angle_alpha   90.00
_cell.angle_beta   90.00
_cell.angle_gamma   90.00
#
_symmetry.space_group_name_H-M   'P 1'
#
loop_
_entity.id
_entity.type
_entity.pdbx_description
1 polymer ?
#
loop_
_entity_poly.entity_id
_entity_poly.type
_entity_poly.pdbx_seq_one_letter_code
_entity_poly.pdbx_strand_id
1 'polypeptide(L)'
;MNMIQSLSTLVIARFSGKINADEHSVMNALKSLLPVHGNDIDIGALIERIAMNGGNVVSLAMSWLSDDSNQTLAADQLSSLLGEHKISAFSRALGLNKNEAANALASIIPQLIDQNSQGGFLRF
;
A
#
# COMPACT_ATOMS: atom_id res chain seq x y z
N MET A 1 6.66 13.04 11.62
CA MET A 1 5.89 12.52 10.48
C MET A 1 6.14 11.02 10.46
N ASN A 2 5.12 10.21 10.68
CA ASN A 2 5.22 8.75 10.53
C ASN A 2 4.90 8.34 9.08
N MET A 3 5.14 7.09 8.67
CA MET A 3 4.96 6.69 7.28
C MET A 3 3.50 6.84 6.84
N ILE A 4 2.57 6.49 7.73
CA ILE A 4 1.14 6.57 7.42
C ILE A 4 0.68 8.02 7.16
N GLN A 5 1.27 9.03 7.81
CA GLN A 5 1.03 10.45 7.50
C GLN A 5 1.59 10.84 6.13
N SER A 6 2.81 10.41 5.80
CA SER A 6 3.42 10.64 4.49
C SER A 6 2.57 10.01 3.37
N LEU A 7 2.08 8.79 3.57
CA LEU A 7 1.19 8.13 2.62
C LEU A 7 -0.17 8.81 2.53
N SER A 8 -0.75 9.23 3.65
CA SER A 8 -2.02 9.94 3.65
C SER A 8 -1.90 11.22 2.83
N THR A 9 -0.81 11.96 3.02
CA THR A 9 -0.48 13.15 2.23
C THR A 9 -0.31 12.83 0.74
N LEU A 10 0.40 11.74 0.39
CA LEU A 10 0.59 11.31 -0.99
C LEU A 10 -0.73 10.92 -1.67
N VAL A 11 -1.59 10.17 -0.97
CA VAL A 11 -2.92 9.78 -1.45
C VAL A 11 -3.79 11.01 -1.68
N ILE A 12 -3.82 11.94 -0.72
CA ILE A 12 -4.54 13.21 -0.86
C ILE A 12 -3.98 14.01 -2.03
N ALA A 13 -2.66 14.15 -2.16
CA ALA A 13 -2.04 14.87 -3.26
C ALA A 13 -2.39 14.26 -4.62
N ARG A 14 -2.31 12.92 -4.74
CA ARG A 14 -2.64 12.19 -5.97
C ARG A 14 -4.10 12.32 -6.37
N PHE A 15 -4.99 12.46 -5.39
CA PHE A 15 -6.42 12.56 -5.60
C PHE A 15 -7.02 13.92 -5.21
N SER A 16 -6.20 14.98 -5.21
CA SER A 16 -6.50 16.31 -4.65
C SER A 16 -7.65 17.08 -5.32
N GLY A 17 -8.37 16.45 -6.27
CA GLY A 17 -9.62 16.95 -6.85
C GLY A 17 -10.68 15.87 -7.09
N LYS A 18 -10.48 14.66 -6.55
CA LYS A 18 -11.39 13.50 -6.71
C LYS A 18 -11.97 13.00 -5.39
N ILE A 19 -11.22 13.14 -4.30
CA ILE A 19 -11.66 12.70 -2.97
C ILE A 19 -12.03 13.92 -2.13
N ASN A 20 -13.09 13.78 -1.34
CA ASN A 20 -13.47 14.75 -0.30
C ASN A 20 -13.21 14.11 1.08
N ALA A 21 -11.98 13.68 1.29
CA ALA A 21 -11.54 13.03 2.51
C ALA A 21 -10.35 13.81 3.10
N ASP A 22 -10.41 14.08 4.40
CA ASP A 22 -9.32 14.68 5.16
C ASP A 22 -8.23 13.65 5.52
N GLU A 23 -7.10 14.13 6.03
CA GLU A 23 -5.95 13.29 6.41
C GLU A 23 -6.31 12.18 7.40
N HIS A 24 -7.19 12.42 8.38
CA HIS A 24 -7.59 11.39 9.34
C HIS A 24 -8.45 10.32 8.69
N SER A 25 -9.36 10.72 7.80
CA SER A 25 -10.20 9.80 7.03
C SER A 25 -9.34 8.89 6.14
N VAL A 26 -8.36 9.47 5.43
CA VAL A 26 -7.42 8.72 4.60
C VAL A 26 -6.54 7.80 5.45
N MET A 27 -6.02 8.30 6.57
CA MET A 27 -5.21 7.51 7.49
C MET A 27 -6.00 6.30 8.02
N ASN A 28 -7.25 6.49 8.43
CA ASN A 28 -8.10 5.38 8.89
C ASN A 28 -8.38 4.36 7.79
N ALA A 29 -8.59 4.81 6.55
CA ALA A 29 -8.76 3.93 5.40
C ALA A 29 -7.48 3.12 5.13
N LEU A 30 -6.30 3.74 5.23
CA LEU A 30 -5.00 3.07 5.12
C LEU A 30 -4.76 2.07 6.26
N LYS A 31 -5.09 2.42 7.50
CA LYS A 31 -5.00 1.51 8.68
C LYS A 31 -5.90 0.28 8.53
N SER A 32 -7.07 0.44 7.90
CA SER A 32 -7.96 -0.69 7.63
C SER A 32 -7.46 -1.59 6.49
N LEU A 33 -6.65 -1.03 5.59
CA LEU A 33 -6.18 -1.71 4.39
C LEU A 33 -4.88 -2.48 4.63
N LEU A 34 -3.90 -1.80 5.21
CA LEU A 34 -2.53 -2.26 5.41
C LEU A 34 -2.32 -2.76 6.84
N PRO A 35 -1.40 -3.71 7.06
CA PRO A 35 -0.95 -4.05 8.41
C PRO A 35 -0.35 -2.81 9.09
N VAL A 36 -0.73 -2.61 10.36
CA VAL A 36 -0.25 -1.50 11.17
C VAL A 36 0.19 -2.02 12.52
N HIS A 37 1.30 -1.47 13.02
CA HIS A 37 1.83 -1.77 14.34
C HIS A 37 1.97 -0.45 15.12
N GLY A 38 1.27 -0.36 16.26
CA GLY A 38 1.15 0.88 17.01
C GLY A 38 0.43 1.96 16.20
N ASN A 39 1.15 3.01 15.79
CA ASN A 39 0.59 4.14 15.06
C ASN A 39 1.16 4.28 13.63
N ASP A 40 1.91 3.29 13.15
CA ASP A 40 2.51 3.31 11.81
C ASP A 40 2.30 1.99 11.05
N ILE A 41 2.67 1.98 9.78
CA ILE A 41 2.55 0.81 8.90
C ILE A 41 3.60 -0.24 9.28
N ASP A 42 3.16 -1.49 9.36
CA ASP A 42 4.03 -2.62 9.58
C ASP A 42 4.42 -3.26 8.25
N ILE A 43 5.56 -2.82 7.72
CA ILE A 43 6.12 -3.34 6.46
C ILE A 43 6.53 -4.81 6.61
N GLY A 44 6.99 -5.22 7.79
CA GLY A 44 7.33 -6.62 8.08
C GLY A 44 6.10 -7.52 7.94
N ALA A 45 5.00 -7.17 8.62
CA ALA A 45 3.74 -7.90 8.51
C ALA A 45 3.14 -7.83 7.09
N LEU A 46 3.37 -6.74 6.35
CA LEU A 46 2.98 -6.66 4.94
C LEU A 46 3.74 -7.68 4.09
N ILE A 47 5.06 -7.77 4.25
CA ILE A 47 5.90 -8.73 3.52
C ILE A 47 5.59 -10.17 3.94
N GLU A 48 5.36 -10.43 5.22
CA GLU A 48 4.89 -11.74 5.68
C GLU A 48 3.58 -12.11 4.98
N ARG A 49 2.63 -11.17 4.89
CA ARG A 49 1.37 -11.40 4.16
C ARG A 49 1.60 -11.66 2.68
N ILE A 50 2.56 -10.99 2.05
CA ILE A 50 2.94 -11.26 0.66
C ILE A 50 3.52 -12.66 0.52
N ALA A 51 4.47 -13.02 1.39
CA ALA A 51 5.09 -14.33 1.44
C ALA A 51 4.04 -15.45 1.61
N MET A 52 3.02 -15.21 2.45
CA MET A 52 1.90 -16.13 2.67
C MET A 52 0.96 -16.27 1.47
N ASN A 53 0.81 -15.24 0.63
CA ASN A 53 0.00 -15.33 -0.60
C ASN A 53 0.67 -16.22 -1.67
N GLY A 54 1.98 -16.45 -1.57
CA GLY A 54 2.74 -17.33 -2.46
C GLY A 54 2.83 -16.84 -3.91
N GLY A 55 3.58 -17.57 -4.73
CA GLY A 55 3.65 -17.37 -6.18
C GLY A 55 4.42 -16.12 -6.64
N ASN A 56 3.99 -15.55 -7.77
CA ASN A 56 4.63 -14.41 -8.44
C ASN A 56 4.67 -13.14 -7.58
N VAL A 57 3.76 -13.01 -6.61
CA VAL A 57 3.67 -11.84 -5.72
C VAL A 57 4.87 -11.76 -4.77
N VAL A 58 5.45 -12.91 -4.39
CA VAL A 58 6.68 -12.95 -3.59
C VAL A 58 7.87 -12.42 -4.38
N SER A 59 7.98 -12.79 -5.67
CA SER A 59 9.02 -12.25 -6.56
C SER A 59 8.89 -10.73 -6.74
N LEU A 60 7.65 -10.21 -6.81
CA LEU A 60 7.41 -8.76 -6.82
C LEU A 60 7.92 -8.11 -5.53
N ALA A 61 7.58 -8.64 -4.36
CA ALA A 61 8.06 -8.09 -3.08
C ALA A 61 9.58 -8.09 -2.97
N MET A 62 10.24 -9.14 -3.46
CA MET A 62 11.71 -9.20 -3.50
C MET A 62 12.28 -8.11 -4.42
N SER A 63 11.63 -7.79 -5.54
CA SER A 63 12.04 -6.68 -6.41
C SER A 63 11.87 -5.30 -5.76
N TRP A 64 10.93 -5.18 -4.82
CA TRP A 64 10.72 -3.94 -4.07
C TRP A 64 11.64 -3.80 -2.87
N LEU A 65 12.24 -4.89 -2.44
CA LEU A 65 13.24 -4.89 -1.36
C LEU A 65 14.66 -4.70 -1.90
N SER A 66 14.90 -5.04 -3.17
CA SER A 66 16.18 -4.82 -3.83
C SER A 66 16.31 -3.39 -4.33
N ASP A 67 17.55 -2.94 -4.56
CA ASP A 67 17.82 -1.62 -5.13
C ASP A 67 17.62 -1.59 -6.67
N ASP A 68 16.98 -2.62 -7.23
CA ASP A 68 16.68 -2.72 -8.67
C ASP A 68 15.36 -2.01 -9.01
N SER A 69 14.95 -2.08 -10.28
CA SER A 69 13.67 -1.50 -10.70
C SER A 69 12.49 -2.25 -10.09
N ASN A 70 11.69 -1.53 -9.29
CA ASN A 70 10.43 -2.02 -8.73
C ASN A 70 9.51 -2.59 -9.81
N GLN A 71 9.16 -3.87 -9.71
CA GLN A 71 8.21 -4.47 -10.64
C GLN A 71 6.79 -3.91 -10.40
N THR A 72 6.06 -3.68 -11.50
CA THR A 72 4.68 -3.19 -11.43
C THR A 72 3.76 -4.22 -10.81
N LEU A 73 3.00 -3.80 -9.79
CA LEU A 73 1.91 -4.59 -9.22
C LEU A 73 0.64 -4.39 -10.05
N ALA A 74 -0.01 -5.47 -10.50
CA ALA A 74 -1.32 -5.38 -11.14
C ALA A 74 -2.45 -5.29 -10.10
N ALA A 75 -3.58 -4.66 -10.47
CA ALA A 75 -4.75 -4.56 -9.60
C ALA A 75 -5.29 -5.93 -9.15
N ASP A 76 -5.28 -6.94 -10.03
CA ASP A 76 -5.74 -8.30 -9.69
C ASP A 76 -4.81 -8.99 -8.66
N GLN A 77 -3.50 -8.75 -8.77
CA GLN A 77 -2.51 -9.24 -7.81
C GLN A 77 -2.66 -8.53 -6.46
N LEU A 78 -2.92 -7.23 -6.48
CA LEU A 78 -3.22 -6.45 -5.29
C LEU A 78 -4.47 -6.98 -4.57
N SER A 79 -5.53 -7.29 -5.32
CA SER A 79 -6.75 -7.91 -4.79
C SER A 79 -6.49 -9.25 -4.12
N SER A 80 -5.58 -10.04 -4.68
CA SER A 80 -5.16 -11.31 -4.08
C SER A 80 -4.41 -11.07 -2.76
N LEU A 81 -3.50 -10.09 -2.75
CA LEU A 81 -2.63 -9.76 -1.61
C LEU A 81 -3.40 -9.14 -0.42
N LEU A 82 -4.19 -8.08 -0.68
CA LEU A 82 -4.89 -7.32 0.36
C LEU A 82 -6.32 -7.81 0.61
N GLY A 83 -6.90 -8.53 -0.34
CA GLY A 83 -8.28 -8.94 -0.30
C GLY A 83 -9.21 -7.86 -0.88
N GLU A 84 -10.11 -8.32 -1.73
CA GLU A 84 -11.14 -7.52 -2.41
C GLU A 84 -11.99 -6.65 -1.48
N HIS A 85 -12.33 -7.20 -0.31
CA HIS A 85 -13.11 -6.50 0.71
C HIS A 85 -12.39 -5.27 1.27
N LYS A 86 -11.07 -5.34 1.48
CA LYS A 86 -10.30 -4.20 2.01
C LYS A 86 -10.16 -3.10 0.98
N ILE A 87 -9.91 -3.47 -0.27
CA ILE A 87 -9.84 -2.51 -1.39
C ILE A 87 -11.18 -1.81 -1.56
N SER A 88 -12.30 -2.55 -1.47
CA SER A 88 -13.63 -1.96 -1.54
C SER A 88 -13.92 -1.03 -0.35
N ALA A 89 -13.51 -1.40 0.87
CA ALA A 89 -13.66 -0.54 2.04
C ALA A 89 -12.86 0.77 1.89
N PHE A 90 -11.61 0.67 1.43
CA PHE A 90 -10.74 1.81 1.15
C PHE A 90 -11.35 2.73 0.07
N SER A 91 -11.84 2.17 -1.04
CA SER A 91 -12.44 2.97 -2.11
C SER A 91 -13.69 3.70 -1.62
N ARG A 92 -14.54 3.03 -0.83
CA ARG A 92 -15.75 3.63 -0.23
C ARG A 92 -15.41 4.76 0.74
N ALA A 93 -14.40 4.56 1.59
CA ALA A 93 -13.95 5.57 2.54
C ALA A 93 -13.49 6.86 1.87
N LEU A 94 -12.92 6.74 0.66
CA LEU A 94 -12.42 7.88 -0.12
C LEU A 94 -13.40 8.40 -1.18
N GLY A 95 -14.56 7.76 -1.36
CA GLY A 95 -15.48 8.10 -2.45
C GLY A 95 -14.93 7.77 -3.85
N LEU A 96 -13.96 6.87 -3.94
CA LEU A 96 -13.35 6.40 -5.18
C LEU A 96 -14.06 5.16 -5.72
N ASN A 97 -13.98 4.96 -7.03
CA ASN A 97 -14.32 3.66 -7.58
C ASN A 97 -13.21 2.64 -7.27
N LYS A 98 -13.59 1.36 -7.29
CA LYS A 98 -12.71 0.25 -6.91
C LYS A 98 -11.46 0.15 -7.79
N ASN A 99 -11.58 0.37 -9.10
CA ASN A 99 -10.44 0.30 -10.02
C ASN A 99 -9.45 1.46 -9.80
N GLU A 100 -9.94 2.68 -9.56
CA GLU A 100 -9.10 3.83 -9.23
C GLU A 100 -8.32 3.61 -7.94
N ALA A 101 -9.00 3.12 -6.90
CA ALA A 101 -8.37 2.76 -5.64
C ALA A 101 -7.30 1.67 -5.83
N ALA A 102 -7.64 0.58 -6.51
CA ALA A 102 -6.71 -0.52 -6.77
C ALA A 102 -5.47 -0.05 -7.55
N ASN A 103 -5.65 0.74 -8.61
CA ASN A 103 -4.55 1.27 -9.41
C ASN A 103 -3.63 2.21 -8.61
N ALA A 104 -4.20 3.07 -7.75
CA ALA A 104 -3.37 3.93 -6.92
C ALA A 104 -2.58 3.14 -5.87
N LEU A 105 -3.23 2.20 -5.18
CA LEU A 105 -2.56 1.32 -4.23
C LEU A 105 -1.46 0.49 -4.88
N ALA A 106 -1.71 -0.02 -6.09
CA ALA A 106 -0.74 -0.77 -6.87
C ALA A 106 0.50 0.05 -7.26
N SER A 107 0.36 1.37 -7.40
CA SER A 107 1.50 2.28 -7.62
C SER A 107 2.22 2.71 -6.34
N ILE A 108 1.51 2.76 -5.21
CA ILE A 108 2.04 3.29 -3.94
C ILE A 108 2.77 2.20 -3.14
N ILE A 109 2.23 0.97 -3.08
CA ILE A 109 2.78 -0.10 -2.26
C ILE A 109 4.22 -0.48 -2.64
N PRO A 110 4.58 -0.64 -3.92
CA PRO A 110 5.97 -0.91 -4.32
C PRO A 110 6.92 0.18 -3.82
N GLN A 111 6.57 1.44 -4.05
CA GLN A 111 7.38 2.60 -3.63
C GLN A 111 7.50 2.71 -2.12
N LEU A 112 6.44 2.37 -1.38
CA LEU A 112 6.46 2.36 0.08
C LEU A 112 7.44 1.31 0.62
N ILE A 113 7.43 0.10 0.05
CA ILE A 113 8.33 -0.97 0.51
C ILE A 113 9.78 -0.58 0.16
N ASP A 114 10.02 -0.15 -1.07
CA ASP A 114 11.32 0.31 -1.58
C ASP A 114 11.94 1.44 -0.76
N GLN A 115 11.17 2.51 -0.49
CA GLN A 115 11.65 3.63 0.32
C GLN A 115 12.03 3.25 1.75
N ASN A 116 11.55 2.11 2.24
CA ASN A 116 11.78 1.62 3.59
C ASN A 116 12.65 0.37 3.63
N SER A 117 13.19 -0.02 2.47
CA SER A 117 14.29 -0.94 2.32
C SER A 117 15.56 -0.22 1.89
N GLN A 118 16.73 -0.79 2.20
CA GLN A 118 17.99 -0.42 1.60
C GLN A 118 18.86 -1.67 1.46
N GLY A 119 19.30 -1.99 0.24
CA GLY A 119 20.19 -3.13 -0.02
C GLY A 119 19.57 -4.49 0.30
N GLY A 120 18.25 -4.66 0.15
CA GLY A 120 17.57 -5.93 0.47
C GLY A 120 17.06 -6.05 1.91
N PHE A 121 17.36 -5.09 2.78
CA PHE A 121 16.98 -5.13 4.19
C PHE A 121 15.99 -4.03 4.54
N LEU A 122 14.97 -4.38 5.31
CA LEU A 122 14.04 -3.42 5.89
C LEU A 122 14.75 -2.57 6.94
N ARG A 123 14.50 -1.26 6.89
CA ARG A 123 14.95 -0.30 7.89
C ARG A 123 13.81 -0.07 8.88
N PHE A 124 13.81 -0.83 9.98
CA PHE A 124 12.91 -0.61 11.12
C PHE A 124 13.70 -0.21 12.37
#